data_AF-A0A933V9L1-F1
#
_entry.id   AF-A0A933V9L1-F1
#
_cell.length_a   1.000
_cell.length_b   1.000
_cell.length_c   1.000
_cell.angle_alpha   90.00
_cell.angle_beta   90.00
_cell.angle_gamma   90.00
#
_symmetry.space_group_name_H-M   'P 1'
#
loop_
_entity.id
_entity.type
_entity.pdbx_description
1 polymer ?
#
loop_
_entity_poly.entity_id
_entity_poly.type
_entity_poly.pdbx_seq_one_letter_code
_entity_poly.pdbx_strand_id
1 'polypeptide(L)'
;MRTTNLRKLLCPLAIAAAFAAPLPAVAGVYVQCPGDTNGDAVPETANPNIKCMHLSGGDGFAVMADGKQLYTFGFSNLTGTLPGNSGIDDRLDKGILAAQQPAPTIDVRQGQQFYLTLTNVGMAMRPDLFDPHSVHFHGFPNASSIFDGLPEASITINMGASLTYYYNVQDPGTYIYHCHVEATEHMEMGMLGQLFVTPAQDGTPVSYGGKTFTKFAYNDGDGATGYDKGAALQLASFDHVFHERHIDVQPLPFAKITTTYALINGRGYPDTANPAAVPQATDNPRAASIPTSQPLTSLVTLNRATEGSVLLLRLSNVSVDSLFSVTALGLPMRVVGQGARILRANGEASGKDLSYNTSVVTLGGGETTEVQIDTTGLPAGTYFLYTTNLNYLSNGAEDFGGMMTEIVIN
;
A
#
# COMPACT_ATOMS: atom_id res chain seq x y z
N MET A 1 51.48 -57.96 13.14
CA MET A 1 50.61 -57.61 12.00
C MET A 1 49.93 -56.28 12.28
N ARG A 2 49.99 -55.34 11.33
CA ARG A 2 49.83 -53.89 11.51
C ARG A 2 48.35 -53.47 11.68
N THR A 3 48.00 -52.95 12.85
CA THR A 3 46.74 -52.23 13.15
C THR A 3 46.76 -50.76 12.70
N THR A 4 47.85 -50.30 12.09
CA THR A 4 48.09 -48.89 11.75
C THR A 4 47.48 -48.41 10.43
N ASN A 5 46.95 -49.31 9.59
CA ASN A 5 46.39 -48.95 8.29
C ASN A 5 44.88 -48.66 8.33
N LEU A 6 44.13 -49.18 9.32
CA LEU A 6 42.68 -48.98 9.37
C LEU A 6 42.31 -47.54 9.76
N ARG A 7 43.02 -46.93 10.72
CA ARG A 7 42.81 -45.54 11.15
C ARG A 7 43.12 -44.51 10.05
N LYS A 8 44.03 -44.82 9.12
CA LYS A 8 44.41 -43.92 8.02
C LYS A 8 43.40 -43.90 6.86
N LEU A 9 42.57 -44.93 6.72
CA LEU A 9 41.46 -44.96 5.76
C LEU A 9 40.13 -44.48 6.36
N LEU A 10 39.88 -44.73 7.66
CA LEU A 10 38.62 -44.35 8.31
C LEU A 10 38.42 -42.84 8.43
N CYS A 11 39.50 -42.08 8.64
CA CYS A 11 39.42 -40.63 8.78
C CYS A 11 39.05 -39.90 7.47
N PRO A 12 39.68 -40.18 6.31
CA PRO A 12 39.25 -39.59 5.05
C PRO A 12 37.90 -40.13 4.55
N LEU A 13 37.52 -41.39 4.84
CA LEU A 13 36.18 -41.89 4.51
C LEU A 13 35.08 -41.21 5.35
N ALA A 14 35.31 -40.97 6.63
CA ALA A 14 34.36 -40.26 7.50
C ALA A 14 34.20 -38.79 7.09
N ILE A 15 35.28 -38.13 6.66
CA ILE A 15 35.23 -36.76 6.13
C ILE A 15 34.51 -36.74 4.77
N ALA A 16 34.81 -37.68 3.87
CA ALA A 16 34.10 -37.79 2.59
C ALA A 16 32.61 -38.10 2.77
N ALA A 17 32.25 -38.95 3.75
CA ALA A 17 30.86 -39.24 4.09
C ALA A 17 30.14 -38.03 4.71
N ALA A 18 30.84 -37.17 5.46
CA ALA A 18 30.29 -35.92 5.99
C ALA A 18 30.03 -34.86 4.89
N PHE A 19 30.82 -34.86 3.80
CA PHE A 19 30.59 -34.01 2.62
C PHE A 19 29.67 -34.64 1.56
N ALA A 20 29.39 -35.94 1.64
CA ALA A 20 28.50 -36.67 0.73
C ALA A 20 27.07 -36.85 1.29
N ALA A 21 26.79 -36.36 2.50
CA ALA A 21 25.43 -36.31 3.01
C ALA A 21 24.62 -35.33 2.14
N PRO A 22 23.53 -35.76 1.48
CA PRO A 22 22.64 -34.83 0.79
C PRO A 22 21.99 -33.93 1.84
N LEU A 23 22.54 -32.74 2.03
CA LEU A 23 21.80 -31.68 2.68
C LEU A 23 20.69 -31.27 1.72
N PRO A 24 19.41 -31.25 2.14
CA PRO A 24 18.36 -30.68 1.31
C PRO A 24 18.76 -29.24 1.01
N ALA A 25 19.02 -28.93 -0.26
CA ALA A 25 19.14 -27.56 -0.71
C ALA A 25 17.72 -26.98 -0.69
N VAL A 26 17.45 -26.09 0.26
CA VAL A 26 16.18 -25.37 0.34
C VAL A 26 16.41 -24.01 -0.32
N ALA A 27 15.71 -23.75 -1.43
CA ALA A 27 15.60 -22.40 -1.95
C ALA A 27 14.60 -21.66 -1.06
N GLY A 28 15.09 -20.73 -0.24
CA GLY A 28 14.27 -20.00 0.72
C GLY A 28 14.35 -18.50 0.50
N VAL A 29 13.25 -17.81 0.78
CA VAL A 29 13.23 -16.34 0.82
C VAL A 29 14.00 -15.86 2.05
N TYR A 30 14.91 -14.90 1.89
CA TYR A 30 15.64 -14.33 3.03
C TYR A 30 15.08 -12.95 3.36
N VAL A 31 14.45 -12.84 4.52
CA VAL A 31 13.93 -11.58 5.06
C VAL A 31 14.97 -11.01 6.02
N GLN A 32 15.33 -9.74 5.86
CA GLN A 32 16.17 -9.05 6.83
C GLN A 32 15.29 -8.21 7.76
N CYS A 33 15.12 -8.67 9.00
CA CYS A 33 14.38 -7.93 10.02
C CYS A 33 15.13 -8.06 11.36
N PRO A 34 15.66 -6.97 11.94
CA PRO A 34 16.38 -7.08 13.20
C PRO A 34 15.48 -7.58 14.33
N GLY A 35 15.93 -8.63 15.00
CA GLY A 35 15.17 -9.25 16.09
C GLY A 35 14.07 -10.22 15.63
N ASP A 36 13.97 -10.51 14.32
CA ASP A 36 13.24 -11.66 13.76
C ASP A 36 14.21 -12.84 13.62
N THR A 37 13.85 -13.97 14.24
CA THR A 37 14.64 -15.21 14.26
C THR A 37 14.03 -16.34 13.45
N ASN A 38 12.79 -16.17 12.99
CA ASN A 38 12.03 -17.21 12.29
C ASN A 38 11.76 -16.88 10.81
N GLY A 39 12.00 -15.64 10.38
CA GLY A 39 11.94 -15.19 8.98
C GLY A 39 10.56 -14.80 8.48
N ASP A 40 9.60 -14.54 9.37
CA ASP A 40 8.25 -14.08 9.04
C ASP A 40 8.10 -12.55 8.97
N ALA A 41 9.19 -11.79 9.12
CA ALA A 41 9.21 -10.33 9.21
C ALA A 41 8.51 -9.77 10.47
N VAL A 42 8.40 -10.56 11.54
CA VAL A 42 7.88 -10.13 12.84
C VAL A 42 8.95 -10.35 13.92
N PRO A 43 9.54 -9.28 14.50
CA PRO A 43 10.51 -9.44 15.57
C PRO A 43 9.92 -10.16 16.80
N GLU A 44 10.60 -11.18 17.33
CA GLU A 44 10.15 -11.88 18.55
C GLU A 44 10.31 -11.01 19.80
N THR A 45 11.20 -10.03 19.76
CA THR A 45 11.34 -9.01 20.80
C THR A 45 10.87 -7.67 20.24
N ALA A 46 9.80 -7.13 20.83
CA ALA A 46 9.25 -5.85 20.43
C ALA A 46 10.28 -4.72 20.62
N ASN A 47 10.69 -4.10 19.51
CA ASN A 47 11.46 -2.87 19.51
C ASN A 47 10.63 -1.78 18.83
N PRO A 48 10.16 -0.75 19.58
CA PRO A 48 9.29 0.28 19.01
C PRO A 48 9.99 1.13 17.93
N ASN A 49 11.32 1.08 17.84
CA ASN A 49 12.10 1.81 16.84
C ASN A 49 12.32 1.01 15.55
N ILE A 50 11.89 -0.26 15.48
CA ILE A 50 12.08 -1.10 14.30
C ILE A 50 10.71 -1.53 13.79
N LYS A 51 10.49 -1.33 12.49
CA LYS A 51 9.33 -1.84 11.77
C LYS A 51 9.83 -2.75 10.66
N CYS A 52 9.20 -3.91 10.53
CA CYS A 52 9.44 -4.83 9.44
C CYS A 52 8.14 -5.09 8.70
N MET A 53 8.26 -5.32 7.39
CA MET A 53 7.14 -5.72 6.54
C MET A 53 7.67 -6.57 5.38
N HIS A 54 6.88 -7.53 4.95
CA HIS A 54 7.16 -8.36 3.78
C HIS A 54 6.04 -8.23 2.77
N LEU A 55 6.36 -7.74 1.57
CA LEU A 55 5.48 -7.71 0.42
C LEU A 55 5.88 -8.79 -0.60
N SER A 56 4.89 -9.31 -1.31
CA SER A 56 5.13 -9.94 -2.61
C SER A 56 4.71 -9.01 -3.75
N GLY A 57 5.35 -9.15 -4.91
CA GLY A 57 4.88 -8.62 -6.19
C GLY A 57 4.56 -9.77 -7.13
N GLY A 58 3.38 -9.77 -7.71
CA GLY A 58 2.88 -10.81 -8.60
C GLY A 58 1.47 -10.50 -9.08
N ASP A 59 0.86 -11.42 -9.82
CA ASP A 59 -0.46 -11.20 -10.40
C ASP A 59 -1.62 -11.53 -9.47
N GLY A 60 -2.84 -11.28 -9.97
CA GLY A 60 -4.09 -11.51 -9.27
C GLY A 60 -5.26 -10.94 -10.07
N PHE A 61 -6.37 -10.70 -9.37
CA PHE A 61 -7.60 -10.23 -9.99
C PHE A 61 -8.31 -9.24 -9.08
N ALA A 62 -9.10 -8.34 -9.67
CA ALA A 62 -10.00 -7.44 -8.95
C ALA A 62 -11.42 -7.57 -9.50
N VAL A 63 -12.41 -7.33 -8.64
CA VAL A 63 -13.83 -7.35 -8.99
C VAL A 63 -14.36 -5.93 -8.97
N MET A 64 -14.89 -5.49 -10.11
CA MET A 64 -15.48 -4.17 -10.29
C MET A 64 -16.94 -4.17 -9.82
N ALA A 65 -17.49 -2.98 -9.55
CA ALA A 65 -18.84 -2.83 -8.99
C ALA A 65 -19.98 -3.31 -9.91
N ASP A 66 -19.71 -3.45 -11.21
CA ASP A 66 -20.62 -4.04 -12.20
C ASP A 66 -20.48 -5.59 -12.26
N GLY A 67 -19.64 -6.18 -11.42
CA GLY A 67 -19.36 -7.61 -11.35
C GLY A 67 -18.25 -8.09 -12.29
N LYS A 68 -17.65 -7.20 -13.09
CA LYS A 68 -16.57 -7.55 -14.00
C LYS A 68 -15.32 -7.95 -13.23
N GLN A 69 -14.69 -9.04 -13.66
CA GLN A 69 -13.44 -9.52 -13.07
C GLN A 69 -12.30 -9.15 -14.00
N LEU A 70 -11.34 -8.41 -13.47
CA LEU A 70 -10.21 -7.89 -14.23
C LEU A 70 -8.92 -8.54 -13.75
N TYR A 71 -8.09 -8.96 -14.71
CA TYR A 71 -6.71 -9.35 -14.44
C TYR A 71 -5.91 -8.14 -13.96
N THR A 72 -5.10 -8.34 -12.93
CA THR A 72 -4.29 -7.29 -12.30
C THR A 72 -2.95 -7.87 -11.91
N PHE A 73 -1.98 -7.01 -11.61
CA PHE A 73 -0.84 -7.42 -10.81
C PHE A 73 -0.46 -6.28 -9.87
N GLY A 74 0.03 -6.66 -8.70
CA GLY A 74 0.01 -5.79 -7.54
C GLY A 74 0.93 -6.30 -6.46
N PHE A 75 0.80 -5.69 -5.28
CA PHE A 75 1.47 -6.18 -4.10
C PHE A 75 0.50 -6.91 -3.17
N SER A 76 1.03 -7.84 -2.38
CA SER A 76 0.28 -8.47 -1.28
C SER A 76 1.15 -8.55 -0.02
N ASN A 77 0.51 -8.54 1.16
CA ASN A 77 1.23 -8.57 2.43
C ASN A 77 1.51 -10.01 2.86
N LEU A 78 2.79 -10.35 3.00
CA LEU A 78 3.28 -11.64 3.48
C LEU A 78 3.79 -11.60 4.93
N THR A 79 3.78 -10.44 5.59
CA THR A 79 4.22 -10.29 6.99
C THR A 79 3.50 -11.29 7.90
N GLY A 80 4.25 -12.00 8.75
CA GLY A 80 3.76 -13.08 9.60
C GLY A 80 3.66 -14.44 8.89
N THR A 81 4.08 -14.55 7.64
CA THR A 81 4.19 -15.85 6.96
C THR A 81 5.56 -16.46 7.20
N LEU A 82 5.57 -17.59 7.90
CA LEU A 82 6.77 -18.37 8.13
C LEU A 82 7.37 -18.94 6.84
N PRO A 83 8.71 -19.14 6.79
CA PRO A 83 9.34 -19.92 5.74
C PRO A 83 8.75 -21.34 5.64
N GLY A 84 8.65 -21.84 4.41
CA GLY A 84 8.24 -23.23 4.18
C GLY A 84 9.31 -24.23 4.66
N ASN A 85 8.88 -25.35 5.26
CA ASN A 85 9.76 -26.39 5.77
C ASN A 85 9.99 -27.55 4.77
N SER A 86 9.33 -27.54 3.62
CA SER A 86 9.48 -28.53 2.55
C SER A 86 8.87 -28.05 1.23
N GLY A 87 9.58 -28.17 0.11
CA GLY A 87 9.06 -27.79 -1.21
C GLY A 87 9.30 -26.33 -1.57
N ILE A 88 8.33 -25.68 -2.23
CA ILE A 88 8.36 -24.24 -2.49
C ILE A 88 8.16 -23.50 -1.16
N ASP A 89 8.86 -22.40 -0.96
CA ASP A 89 8.72 -21.57 0.24
C ASP A 89 7.27 -21.09 0.41
N ASP A 90 6.66 -21.30 1.58
CA ASP A 90 5.28 -20.90 1.88
C ASP A 90 5.00 -19.41 1.59
N ARG A 91 6.02 -18.55 1.67
CA ARG A 91 5.91 -17.13 1.32
C ARG A 91 5.71 -16.92 -0.18
N LEU A 92 6.42 -17.70 -1.01
CA LEU A 92 6.21 -17.69 -2.46
C LEU A 92 4.82 -18.24 -2.78
N ASP A 93 4.45 -19.38 -2.18
CA ASP A 93 3.14 -19.98 -2.41
C ASP A 93 2.02 -19.01 -2.04
N LYS A 94 2.04 -18.38 -0.87
CA LYS A 94 0.99 -17.42 -0.47
C LYS A 94 0.93 -16.16 -1.33
N GLY A 95 2.04 -15.72 -1.91
CA GLY A 95 2.06 -14.50 -2.72
C GLY A 95 1.51 -14.67 -4.14
N ILE A 96 1.56 -15.89 -4.71
CA ILE A 96 1.08 -16.16 -6.07
C ILE A 96 -0.42 -15.84 -6.18
N LEU A 97 -0.84 -15.07 -7.20
CA LEU A 97 -2.25 -14.70 -7.42
C LEU A 97 -2.90 -13.92 -6.25
N ALA A 98 -2.08 -13.31 -5.38
CA ALA A 98 -2.54 -12.63 -4.16
C ALA A 98 -2.54 -11.10 -4.25
N ALA A 99 -2.26 -10.53 -5.44
CA ALA A 99 -2.25 -9.09 -5.64
C ALA A 99 -3.49 -8.41 -5.06
N GLN A 100 -3.26 -7.30 -4.35
CA GLN A 100 -4.32 -6.50 -3.74
C GLN A 100 -4.50 -5.17 -4.48
N GLN A 101 -5.76 -4.71 -4.54
CA GLN A 101 -6.17 -3.42 -5.05
C GLN A 101 -6.97 -2.68 -3.97
N PRO A 102 -6.42 -1.63 -3.32
CA PRO A 102 -5.07 -1.12 -3.50
C PRO A 102 -4.02 -2.04 -2.87
N ALA A 103 -2.75 -1.80 -3.17
CA ALA A 103 -1.66 -2.49 -2.50
C ALA A 103 -1.69 -2.24 -0.97
N PRO A 104 -1.11 -3.16 -0.16
CA PRO A 104 -1.15 -3.03 1.29
C PRO A 104 -0.65 -1.68 1.81
N THR A 105 -1.43 -1.04 2.68
CA THR A 105 -1.00 0.19 3.34
C THR A 105 0.23 -0.06 4.21
N ILE A 106 1.26 0.77 4.05
CA ILE A 106 2.41 0.82 4.93
C ILE A 106 2.15 1.85 6.03
N ASP A 107 2.21 1.44 7.29
CA ASP A 107 2.07 2.33 8.45
C ASP A 107 3.35 2.26 9.30
N VAL A 108 4.02 3.41 9.40
CA VAL A 108 5.27 3.60 10.13
C VAL A 108 5.19 4.85 11.00
N ARG A 109 6.05 4.94 12.01
CA ARG A 109 6.19 6.12 12.85
C ARG A 109 7.51 6.82 12.57
N GLN A 110 7.49 8.15 12.60
CA GLN A 110 8.71 8.95 12.53
C GLN A 110 9.73 8.51 13.59
N GLY A 111 10.98 8.41 13.17
CA GLY A 111 12.11 7.93 13.98
C GLY A 111 12.33 6.41 13.89
N GLN A 112 11.42 5.65 13.26
CA GLN A 112 11.63 4.21 13.07
C GLN A 112 12.65 3.91 11.97
N GLN A 113 13.35 2.78 12.15
CA GLN A 113 14.04 2.07 11.09
C GLN A 113 13.06 1.10 10.45
N PHE A 114 12.84 1.23 9.15
CA PHE A 114 11.88 0.43 8.41
C PHE A 114 12.60 -0.53 7.45
N TYR A 115 12.35 -1.82 7.63
CA TYR A 115 12.86 -2.90 6.80
C TYR A 115 11.71 -3.48 5.97
N LEU A 116 11.72 -3.23 4.66
CA LEU A 116 10.70 -3.69 3.75
C LEU A 116 11.29 -4.76 2.85
N THR A 117 10.86 -6.01 2.98
CA THR A 117 11.24 -7.07 2.04
C THR A 117 10.24 -7.11 0.90
N LEU A 118 10.71 -7.08 -0.35
CA LEU A 118 9.92 -7.40 -1.53
C LEU A 118 10.38 -8.75 -2.10
N THR A 119 9.45 -9.66 -2.31
CA THR A 119 9.65 -10.92 -3.04
C THR A 119 8.85 -10.89 -4.34
N ASN A 120 9.52 -11.04 -5.48
CA ASN A 120 8.81 -11.17 -6.75
C ASN A 120 8.41 -12.64 -6.92
N VAL A 121 7.12 -12.94 -6.84
CA VAL A 121 6.58 -14.32 -6.97
C VAL A 121 6.29 -14.71 -8.41
N GLY A 122 6.41 -13.77 -9.35
CA GLY A 122 6.13 -13.96 -10.76
C GLY A 122 4.65 -13.84 -11.11
N MET A 123 4.37 -14.02 -12.41
CA MET A 123 3.04 -13.93 -13.00
C MET A 123 2.54 -15.34 -13.35
N ALA A 124 1.59 -15.88 -12.57
CA ALA A 124 1.09 -17.23 -12.78
C ALA A 124 0.12 -17.34 -13.97
N MET A 125 -0.68 -16.30 -14.22
CA MET A 125 -1.58 -16.25 -15.39
C MET A 125 -0.83 -15.88 -16.67
N ARG A 126 0.25 -15.10 -16.54
CA ARG A 126 1.11 -14.64 -17.64
C ARG A 126 2.56 -15.10 -17.46
N PRO A 127 2.84 -16.42 -17.50
CA PRO A 127 4.18 -16.96 -17.26
C PRO A 127 5.22 -16.54 -18.31
N ASP A 128 4.79 -15.92 -19.40
CA ASP A 128 5.63 -15.30 -20.42
C ASP A 128 6.13 -13.89 -20.05
N LEU A 129 5.56 -13.26 -19.02
CA LEU A 129 6.01 -11.98 -18.48
C LEU A 129 7.04 -12.22 -17.39
N PHE A 130 8.28 -11.78 -17.64
CA PHE A 130 9.42 -11.97 -16.75
C PHE A 130 9.81 -10.69 -16.01
N ASP A 131 8.82 -9.84 -15.73
CA ASP A 131 9.06 -8.50 -15.26
C ASP A 131 9.66 -8.51 -13.85
N PRO A 132 10.75 -7.77 -13.63
CA PRO A 132 11.17 -7.48 -12.27
C PRO A 132 10.20 -6.48 -11.63
N HIS A 133 10.23 -6.39 -10.31
CA HIS A 133 9.44 -5.41 -9.57
C HIS A 133 10.32 -4.60 -8.63
N SER A 134 9.90 -3.39 -8.30
CA SER A 134 10.55 -2.52 -7.32
C SER A 134 9.52 -1.87 -6.39
N VAL A 135 9.98 -1.24 -5.31
CA VAL A 135 9.17 -0.33 -4.50
C VAL A 135 9.80 1.05 -4.55
N HIS A 136 9.08 2.00 -5.12
CA HIS A 136 9.45 3.41 -5.22
C HIS A 136 8.44 4.27 -4.48
N PHE A 137 8.89 5.40 -3.92
CA PHE A 137 8.05 6.31 -3.15
C PHE A 137 8.12 7.74 -3.69
N HIS A 138 6.98 8.43 -3.72
CA HIS A 138 6.94 9.85 -4.05
C HIS A 138 7.37 10.70 -2.85
N GLY A 139 8.60 11.24 -2.90
CA GLY A 139 9.10 12.23 -1.94
C GLY A 139 9.50 11.68 -0.56
N PHE A 140 9.46 10.36 -0.37
CA PHE A 140 9.90 9.72 0.88
C PHE A 140 11.43 9.72 0.98
N PRO A 141 12.02 10.14 2.11
CA PRO A 141 13.46 10.21 2.26
C PRO A 141 14.07 8.79 2.34
N ASN A 142 14.66 8.36 1.23
CA ASN A 142 15.36 7.08 1.15
C ASN A 142 16.66 7.10 1.96
N ALA A 143 17.02 5.98 2.59
CA ALA A 143 18.28 5.88 3.33
C ALA A 143 19.51 5.87 2.39
N SER A 144 19.32 5.44 1.14
CA SER A 144 20.32 5.42 0.07
C SER A 144 19.61 5.35 -1.28
N SER A 145 20.21 5.88 -2.34
CA SER A 145 19.64 5.83 -3.70
C SER A 145 19.45 4.40 -4.22
N ILE A 146 20.22 3.44 -3.70
CA ILE A 146 20.09 2.02 -4.09
C ILE A 146 18.74 1.40 -3.67
N PHE A 147 18.06 2.03 -2.69
CA PHE A 147 16.74 1.62 -2.19
C PHE A 147 15.60 2.48 -2.73
N ASP A 148 15.83 3.29 -3.76
CA ASP A 148 14.82 4.19 -4.31
C ASP A 148 13.74 3.47 -5.15
N GLY A 149 14.07 2.35 -5.77
CA GLY A 149 13.16 1.61 -6.65
C GLY A 149 13.10 2.10 -8.11
N LEU A 150 13.69 3.26 -8.43
CA LEU A 150 13.92 3.73 -9.81
C LEU A 150 14.92 2.82 -10.56
N PRO A 151 14.54 2.17 -11.67
CA PRO A 151 15.38 1.13 -12.31
C PRO A 151 16.76 1.60 -12.75
N GLU A 152 16.93 2.87 -13.12
CA GLU A 152 18.20 3.41 -13.62
C GLU A 152 19.25 3.62 -12.52
N ALA A 153 18.82 3.75 -11.25
CA ALA A 153 19.68 4.14 -10.14
C ALA A 153 19.59 3.18 -8.93
N SER A 154 18.72 2.17 -8.97
CA SER A 154 18.42 1.28 -7.85
C SER A 154 18.26 -0.18 -8.28
N ILE A 155 17.87 -1.05 -7.34
CA ILE A 155 17.72 -2.49 -7.58
C ILE A 155 16.27 -2.83 -7.92
N THR A 156 16.09 -3.62 -8.98
CA THR A 156 14.81 -4.27 -9.33
C THR A 156 14.90 -5.76 -9.05
N ILE A 157 13.81 -6.36 -8.54
CA ILE A 157 13.77 -7.73 -8.04
C ILE A 157 13.21 -8.64 -9.13
N ASN A 158 14.07 -9.49 -9.71
CA ASN A 158 13.66 -10.52 -10.67
C ASN A 158 12.74 -11.56 -10.04
N MET A 159 11.97 -12.27 -10.87
CA MET A 159 11.11 -13.38 -10.43
C MET A 159 11.87 -14.41 -9.60
N GLY A 160 11.26 -14.86 -8.50
CA GLY A 160 11.84 -15.79 -7.54
C GLY A 160 12.90 -15.18 -6.63
N ALA A 161 13.29 -13.91 -6.83
CA ALA A 161 14.25 -13.22 -5.99
C ALA A 161 13.57 -12.38 -4.90
N SER A 162 14.37 -11.91 -3.93
CA SER A 162 13.91 -11.02 -2.88
C SER A 162 14.98 -9.99 -2.53
N LEU A 163 14.53 -8.81 -2.12
CA LEU A 163 15.39 -7.74 -1.61
C LEU A 163 14.75 -7.15 -0.37
N THR A 164 15.55 -6.90 0.67
CA THR A 164 15.13 -6.04 1.78
C THR A 164 15.65 -4.62 1.57
N TYR A 165 14.72 -3.68 1.45
CA TYR A 165 14.98 -2.26 1.50
C TYR A 165 15.11 -1.79 2.94
N TYR A 166 15.94 -0.77 3.16
CA TYR A 166 16.10 -0.13 4.46
C TYR A 166 15.81 1.37 4.36
N TYR A 167 14.97 1.87 5.26
CA TYR A 167 14.59 3.26 5.34
C TYR A 167 14.74 3.82 6.75
N ASN A 168 15.23 5.06 6.83
CA ASN A 168 15.22 5.85 8.06
C ASN A 168 14.02 6.80 8.00
N VAL A 169 12.96 6.52 8.76
CA VAL A 169 11.71 7.28 8.66
C VAL A 169 11.87 8.66 9.33
N GLN A 170 12.08 9.73 8.56
CA GLN A 170 12.38 11.06 9.11
C GLN A 170 11.21 12.04 9.09
N ASP A 171 10.38 12.01 8.05
CA ASP A 171 9.39 13.06 7.78
C ASP A 171 7.95 12.52 7.89
N PRO A 172 7.09 13.09 8.75
CA PRO A 172 5.69 12.71 8.82
C PRO A 172 4.90 13.16 7.59
N GLY A 173 3.83 12.42 7.26
CA GLY A 173 2.96 12.75 6.14
C GLY A 173 2.33 11.53 5.48
N THR A 174 1.55 11.77 4.44
CA THR A 174 1.05 10.74 3.53
C THR A 174 1.89 10.69 2.27
N TYR A 175 2.43 9.51 1.99
CA TYR A 175 3.19 9.18 0.80
C TYR A 175 2.44 8.11 -0.01
N ILE A 176 2.83 7.96 -1.26
CA ILE A 176 2.42 6.83 -2.09
C ILE A 176 3.64 6.01 -2.47
N TYR A 177 3.42 4.74 -2.75
CA TYR A 177 4.45 3.86 -3.29
C TYR A 177 3.93 3.06 -4.47
N HIS A 178 4.82 2.76 -5.41
CA HIS A 178 4.48 1.96 -6.57
C HIS A 178 5.70 1.23 -7.14
N CYS A 179 5.45 0.30 -8.07
CA CYS A 179 6.51 -0.28 -8.88
C CYS A 179 6.95 0.71 -9.97
N HIS A 180 8.25 0.85 -10.17
CA HIS A 180 8.81 1.78 -11.16
C HIS A 180 9.42 1.04 -12.38
N VAL A 181 9.30 -0.29 -12.43
CA VAL A 181 9.55 -1.07 -13.66
C VAL A 181 8.37 -0.86 -14.59
N GLU A 182 8.63 -0.49 -15.85
CA GLU A 182 7.59 -0.16 -16.86
C GLU A 182 6.40 0.60 -16.25
N ALA A 183 6.72 1.68 -15.52
CA ALA A 183 5.82 2.27 -14.52
C ALA A 183 4.38 2.50 -15.01
N THR A 184 4.17 2.93 -16.26
CA THR A 184 2.83 3.08 -16.83
C THR A 184 2.01 1.80 -16.78
N GLU A 185 2.58 0.65 -17.19
CA GLU A 185 1.90 -0.63 -17.14
C GLU A 185 1.73 -1.11 -15.70
N HIS A 186 2.79 -1.07 -14.90
CA HIS A 186 2.75 -1.65 -13.55
C HIS A 186 1.83 -0.86 -12.60
N MET A 187 1.76 0.46 -12.77
CA MET A 187 0.79 1.29 -12.07
C MET A 187 -0.63 0.99 -12.53
N GLU A 188 -0.88 0.97 -13.85
CA GLU A 188 -2.20 0.67 -14.41
C GLU A 188 -2.72 -0.69 -13.95
N MET A 189 -1.85 -1.71 -13.93
CA MET A 189 -2.22 -3.07 -13.49
C MET A 189 -2.42 -3.18 -11.97
N GLY A 190 -1.99 -2.15 -11.22
CA GLY A 190 -2.39 -1.92 -9.84
C GLY A 190 -1.28 -2.09 -8.79
N MET A 191 -0.01 -1.96 -9.16
CA MET A 191 1.12 -1.92 -8.21
C MET A 191 1.20 -0.56 -7.50
N LEU A 192 0.13 -0.17 -6.80
CA LEU A 192 -0.10 1.18 -6.25
C LEU A 192 -0.57 1.11 -4.80
N GLY A 193 0.13 1.77 -3.89
CA GLY A 193 -0.18 1.76 -2.46
C GLY A 193 0.11 3.06 -1.75
N GLN A 194 -0.26 3.12 -0.47
CA GLN A 194 -0.05 4.28 0.39
C GLN A 194 0.91 3.95 1.54
N LEU A 195 1.67 4.96 1.95
CA LEU A 195 2.49 4.92 3.15
C LEU A 195 2.11 6.09 4.07
N PHE A 196 1.82 5.81 5.33
CA PHE A 196 1.58 6.82 6.35
C PHE A 196 2.73 6.86 7.33
N VAL A 197 3.30 8.05 7.52
CA VAL A 197 4.26 8.32 8.59
C VAL A 197 3.56 9.07 9.70
N THR A 198 3.32 8.39 10.81
CA THR A 198 2.79 8.98 12.04
C THR A 198 3.84 9.93 12.65
N PRO A 199 3.50 11.19 12.96
CA PRO A 199 4.45 12.16 13.51
C PRO A 199 4.94 11.79 14.91
N ALA A 200 6.14 12.26 15.27
CA ALA A 200 6.71 12.06 16.59
C ALA A 200 5.89 12.74 17.70
N GLN A 201 5.15 13.80 17.37
CA GLN A 201 4.25 14.51 18.27
C GLN A 201 3.06 13.64 18.75
N ASP A 202 2.64 12.64 17.97
CA ASP A 202 1.54 11.74 18.34
C ASP A 202 1.78 11.09 19.70
N GLY A 203 0.72 11.04 20.51
CA GLY A 203 0.72 10.59 21.90
C GLY A 203 0.89 11.71 22.92
N THR A 204 1.30 12.92 22.50
CA THR A 204 1.40 14.09 23.39
C THR A 204 0.12 14.93 23.30
N PRO A 205 -0.62 15.14 24.40
CA PRO A 205 -1.82 15.98 24.37
C PRO A 205 -1.47 17.44 24.06
N VAL A 206 -2.08 18.01 23.01
CA VAL A 206 -1.97 19.43 22.65
C VAL A 206 -3.35 20.02 22.45
N SER A 207 -3.60 21.19 23.03
CA SER A 207 -4.88 21.89 22.90
C SER A 207 -4.87 22.90 21.76
N TYR A 208 -5.86 22.82 20.88
CA TYR A 208 -6.07 23.74 19.77
C TYR A 208 -7.57 23.97 19.55
N GLY A 209 -7.98 25.22 19.36
CA GLY A 209 -9.38 25.57 19.07
C GLY A 209 -10.40 25.10 20.13
N GLY A 210 -10.00 25.03 21.41
CA GLY A 210 -10.86 24.54 22.50
C GLY A 210 -11.00 23.02 22.59
N LYS A 211 -10.25 22.27 21.78
CA LYS A 211 -10.18 20.80 21.80
C LYS A 211 -8.78 20.36 22.21
N THR A 212 -8.65 19.10 22.64
CA THR A 212 -7.35 18.49 22.95
C THR A 212 -7.16 17.26 22.09
N PHE A 213 -6.08 17.23 21.33
CA PHE A 213 -5.75 16.13 20.42
C PHE A 213 -4.53 15.37 20.91
N THR A 214 -4.46 14.08 20.57
CA THR A 214 -3.29 13.22 20.78
C THR A 214 -2.79 12.61 19.47
N LYS A 215 -3.46 12.89 18.34
CA LYS A 215 -3.07 12.48 17.00
C LYS A 215 -2.99 13.71 16.11
N PHE A 216 -2.01 13.76 15.22
CA PHE A 216 -1.68 14.91 14.40
C PHE A 216 -1.30 14.46 12.99
N ALA A 217 -1.62 15.26 11.97
CA ALA A 217 -1.17 14.96 10.61
C ALA A 217 0.35 15.19 10.47
N TYR A 218 0.89 16.18 11.20
CA TYR A 218 2.29 16.62 11.15
C TYR A 218 2.79 17.04 12.55
N ASN A 219 4.10 17.24 12.70
CA ASN A 219 4.68 17.86 13.90
C ASN A 219 4.46 19.38 13.88
N ASP A 220 3.26 19.85 14.19
CA ASP A 220 2.91 21.27 14.14
C ASP A 220 3.26 22.05 15.42
N GLY A 221 3.46 21.37 16.55
CA GLY A 221 3.75 21.93 17.86
C GLY A 221 2.59 22.71 18.51
N ASP A 222 1.69 23.29 17.73
CA ASP A 222 0.54 24.09 18.17
C ASP A 222 -0.80 23.33 18.16
N GLY A 223 -0.82 22.12 17.60
CA GLY A 223 -1.98 21.25 17.51
C GLY A 223 -2.97 21.58 16.39
N ALA A 224 -2.65 22.50 15.48
CA ALA A 224 -3.54 22.93 14.39
C ALA A 224 -3.88 21.83 13.37
N THR A 225 -3.08 20.77 13.30
CA THR A 225 -3.27 19.57 12.48
C THR A 225 -3.81 18.37 13.28
N GLY A 226 -4.21 18.62 14.54
CA GLY A 226 -4.79 17.62 15.42
C GLY A 226 -6.10 17.03 14.90
N TYR A 227 -6.29 15.73 15.09
CA TYR A 227 -7.51 15.03 14.68
C TYR A 227 -7.84 13.90 15.67
N ASP A 228 -9.09 13.41 15.61
CA ASP A 228 -9.54 12.34 16.49
C ASP A 228 -9.57 10.98 15.75
N LYS A 229 -10.07 10.98 14.51
CA LYS A 229 -10.11 9.81 13.61
C LYS A 229 -9.45 10.10 12.28
N GLY A 230 -8.64 9.17 11.79
CA GLY A 230 -8.05 9.23 10.45
C GLY A 230 -8.68 8.19 9.53
N ALA A 231 -8.86 8.54 8.26
CA ALA A 231 -9.25 7.62 7.20
C ALA A 231 -8.43 7.93 5.95
N ALA A 232 -8.04 6.89 5.21
CA ALA A 232 -7.28 7.04 3.99
C ALA A 232 -8.10 6.58 2.79
N LEU A 233 -8.11 7.40 1.75
CA LEU A 233 -8.85 7.17 0.52
C LEU A 233 -7.90 7.39 -0.66
N GLN A 234 -7.49 6.29 -1.28
CA GLN A 234 -6.70 6.29 -2.51
C GLN A 234 -7.65 6.37 -3.69
N LEU A 235 -7.49 7.41 -4.49
CA LEU A 235 -8.15 7.60 -5.78
C LEU A 235 -7.28 6.92 -6.84
N ALA A 236 -7.91 6.09 -7.68
CA ALA A 236 -7.23 5.41 -8.78
C ALA A 236 -8.16 5.32 -10.00
N SER A 237 -7.59 5.02 -11.16
CA SER A 237 -8.32 4.68 -12.38
C SER A 237 -7.82 3.38 -12.96
N PHE A 238 -8.72 2.64 -13.61
CA PHE A 238 -8.39 1.54 -14.53
C PHE A 238 -9.04 1.77 -15.91
N ASP A 239 -8.37 1.31 -16.95
CA ASP A 239 -8.86 1.08 -18.31
C ASP A 239 -9.22 -0.41 -18.47
N HIS A 240 -10.51 -0.73 -18.45
CA HIS A 240 -10.96 -2.11 -18.57
C HIS A 240 -10.44 -2.80 -19.84
N VAL A 241 -10.29 -2.08 -20.95
CA VAL A 241 -9.80 -2.65 -22.21
C VAL A 241 -8.34 -3.05 -22.05
N PHE A 242 -7.58 -2.25 -21.31
CA PHE A 242 -6.20 -2.56 -20.98
C PHE A 242 -6.14 -3.84 -20.16
N HIS A 243 -6.85 -3.92 -19.04
CA HIS A 243 -6.86 -5.09 -18.16
C HIS A 243 -7.38 -6.37 -18.83
N GLU A 244 -8.47 -6.29 -19.59
CA GLU A 244 -9.05 -7.44 -20.30
C GLU A 244 -8.12 -8.00 -21.37
N ARG A 245 -7.37 -7.14 -22.06
CA ARG A 245 -6.43 -7.59 -23.09
C ARG A 245 -5.11 -8.04 -22.49
N HIS A 246 -4.74 -7.48 -21.34
CA HIS A 246 -3.48 -7.75 -20.67
C HIS A 246 -3.36 -9.22 -20.30
N ILE A 247 -4.44 -9.93 -19.98
CA ILE A 247 -4.36 -11.37 -19.70
C ILE A 247 -3.92 -12.24 -20.90
N ASP A 248 -3.99 -11.72 -22.14
CA ASP A 248 -3.69 -12.49 -23.35
C ASP A 248 -2.58 -11.89 -24.24
N VAL A 249 -2.35 -10.57 -24.22
CA VAL A 249 -1.50 -9.86 -25.20
C VAL A 249 -0.66 -8.75 -24.57
N GLN A 250 0.60 -8.59 -25.00
CA GLN A 250 1.49 -7.44 -24.79
C GLN A 250 2.42 -7.21 -26.02
N PRO A 251 2.92 -5.99 -26.31
CA PRO A 251 2.67 -4.74 -25.60
C PRO A 251 1.30 -4.11 -25.92
N LEU A 252 0.63 -3.54 -24.94
CA LEU A 252 -0.59 -2.76 -25.14
C LEU A 252 -0.27 -1.27 -25.42
N PRO A 253 -1.15 -0.54 -26.13
CA PRO A 253 -0.88 0.85 -26.50
C PRO A 253 -1.02 1.78 -25.28
N PHE A 254 0.03 1.92 -24.47
CA PHE A 254 0.06 2.74 -23.25
C PHE A 254 -0.44 4.18 -23.45
N ALA A 255 -0.11 4.80 -24.60
CA ALA A 255 -0.55 6.15 -24.95
C ALA A 255 -2.08 6.28 -25.17
N LYS A 256 -2.83 5.17 -25.14
CA LYS A 256 -4.29 5.13 -25.30
C LYS A 256 -5.02 4.73 -24.03
N ILE A 257 -4.31 4.55 -22.90
CA ILE A 257 -4.95 4.29 -21.60
C ILE A 257 -5.97 5.40 -21.34
N THR A 258 -7.17 4.99 -20.98
CA THR A 258 -8.25 5.90 -20.62
C THR A 258 -9.03 5.36 -19.44
N THR A 259 -9.32 6.24 -18.48
CA THR A 259 -10.11 5.91 -17.31
C THR A 259 -11.51 5.45 -17.73
N THR A 260 -11.84 4.21 -17.40
CA THR A 260 -13.19 3.65 -17.56
C THR A 260 -13.78 3.20 -16.23
N TYR A 261 -12.92 2.84 -15.27
CA TYR A 261 -13.25 2.61 -13.88
C TYR A 261 -12.56 3.67 -13.03
N ALA A 262 -13.33 4.50 -12.33
CA ALA A 262 -12.82 5.45 -11.34
C ALA A 262 -13.08 4.90 -9.94
N LEU A 263 -12.03 4.75 -9.14
CA LEU A 263 -12.05 3.91 -7.94
C LEU A 263 -11.64 4.68 -6.70
N ILE A 264 -12.24 4.35 -5.55
CA ILE A 264 -11.76 4.74 -4.22
C ILE A 264 -11.37 3.47 -3.48
N ASN A 265 -10.12 3.37 -3.03
CA ASN A 265 -9.54 2.15 -2.42
C ASN A 265 -9.85 0.90 -3.26
N GLY A 266 -9.65 0.99 -4.58
CA GLY A 266 -9.83 -0.12 -5.51
C GLY A 266 -11.30 -0.49 -5.78
N ARG A 267 -12.29 0.29 -5.32
CA ARG A 267 -13.72 -0.03 -5.42
C ARG A 267 -14.51 1.07 -6.13
N GLY A 268 -15.55 0.68 -6.87
CA GLY A 268 -16.59 1.59 -7.38
C GLY A 268 -17.84 1.55 -6.49
N TYR A 269 -18.67 2.60 -6.53
CA TYR A 269 -19.96 2.60 -5.84
C TYR A 269 -20.90 1.53 -6.43
N PRO A 270 -21.69 0.76 -5.66
CA PRO A 270 -21.95 0.88 -4.22
C PRO A 270 -20.99 0.10 -3.30
N ASP A 271 -20.00 -0.63 -3.84
CA ASP A 271 -19.05 -1.40 -3.01
C ASP A 271 -18.21 -0.53 -2.08
N THR A 272 -18.04 0.75 -2.43
CA THR A 272 -17.41 1.77 -1.58
C THR A 272 -18.20 2.05 -0.30
N ALA A 273 -19.52 1.89 -0.31
CA ALA A 273 -20.38 2.05 0.88
C ALA A 273 -20.46 0.78 1.73
N ASN A 274 -19.93 -0.35 1.25
CA ASN A 274 -19.89 -1.60 1.98
C ASN A 274 -18.60 -1.71 2.81
N PRO A 275 -18.67 -1.82 4.16
CA PRO A 275 -17.47 -1.94 4.99
C PRO A 275 -16.75 -3.29 4.83
N ALA A 276 -17.40 -4.31 4.28
CA ALA A 276 -16.80 -5.63 4.09
C ALA A 276 -15.75 -5.61 2.95
N ALA A 277 -14.79 -6.52 3.00
CA ALA A 277 -13.88 -6.78 1.88
C ALA A 277 -14.67 -7.26 0.64
N VAL A 278 -14.26 -6.87 -0.57
CA VAL A 278 -14.86 -7.42 -1.79
C VAL A 278 -14.35 -8.86 -1.96
N PRO A 279 -15.22 -9.86 -2.14
CA PRO A 279 -14.78 -11.24 -2.37
C PRO A 279 -13.82 -11.34 -3.55
N GLN A 280 -12.91 -12.31 -3.50
CA GLN A 280 -12.00 -12.58 -4.61
C GLN A 280 -12.77 -12.96 -5.89
N ALA A 281 -12.21 -12.58 -7.04
CA ALA A 281 -12.67 -12.96 -8.36
C ALA A 281 -12.72 -14.49 -8.49
N THR A 282 -13.83 -15.04 -9.00
CA THR A 282 -13.96 -16.48 -9.29
C THR A 282 -12.98 -16.96 -10.36
N ASP A 283 -12.53 -16.05 -11.21
CA ASP A 283 -11.55 -16.30 -12.27
C ASP A 283 -10.13 -16.49 -11.71
N ASN A 284 -9.90 -16.10 -10.45
CA ASN A 284 -8.65 -16.40 -9.76
C ASN A 284 -8.62 -17.89 -9.38
N PRO A 285 -7.69 -18.71 -9.90
CA PRO A 285 -7.58 -20.14 -9.57
C PRO A 285 -7.37 -20.42 -8.07
N ARG A 286 -6.97 -19.40 -7.30
CA ARG A 286 -6.72 -19.47 -5.84
C ARG A 286 -7.79 -18.77 -5.00
N ALA A 287 -8.96 -18.44 -5.56
CA ALA A 287 -10.03 -17.74 -4.86
C ALA A 287 -10.48 -18.42 -3.54
N ALA A 288 -10.42 -19.76 -3.47
CA ALA A 288 -10.74 -20.49 -2.25
C ALA A 288 -9.72 -20.30 -1.11
N SER A 289 -8.45 -20.03 -1.45
CA SER A 289 -7.35 -19.83 -0.49
C SER A 289 -7.03 -18.35 -0.23
N ILE A 290 -7.45 -17.45 -1.12
CA ILE A 290 -7.20 -16.00 -1.05
C ILE A 290 -8.58 -15.33 -1.06
N PRO A 291 -9.16 -15.00 0.11
CA PRO A 291 -10.58 -14.67 0.21
C PRO A 291 -10.94 -13.29 -0.39
N THR A 292 -9.97 -12.40 -0.61
CA THR A 292 -10.20 -11.06 -1.16
C THR A 292 -8.92 -10.49 -1.79
N SER A 293 -9.08 -9.65 -2.82
CA SER A 293 -8.04 -8.76 -3.36
C SER A 293 -8.30 -7.28 -3.05
N GLN A 294 -9.52 -6.87 -2.67
CA GLN A 294 -9.83 -5.48 -2.32
C GLN A 294 -10.24 -5.38 -0.83
N PRO A 295 -9.27 -5.48 0.10
CA PRO A 295 -9.57 -5.56 1.54
C PRO A 295 -9.93 -4.22 2.17
N LEU A 296 -9.51 -3.09 1.60
CA LEU A 296 -9.68 -1.77 2.21
C LEU A 296 -11.07 -1.20 1.95
N THR A 297 -11.75 -0.78 3.01
CA THR A 297 -13.03 -0.06 2.94
C THR A 297 -12.83 1.36 2.41
N SER A 298 -13.82 1.87 1.67
CA SER A 298 -13.93 3.28 1.28
C SER A 298 -14.93 4.04 2.14
N LEU A 299 -15.78 3.33 2.88
CA LEU A 299 -16.74 3.89 3.83
C LEU A 299 -16.00 4.49 5.03
N VAL A 300 -16.30 5.73 5.35
CA VAL A 300 -15.76 6.42 6.53
C VAL A 300 -16.87 6.64 7.54
N THR A 301 -16.76 6.03 8.72
CA THR A 301 -17.72 6.25 9.81
C THR A 301 -17.04 7.03 10.93
N LEU A 302 -17.69 8.01 11.54
CA LEU A 302 -17.24 8.72 12.73
C LEU A 302 -18.34 8.68 13.80
N ASN A 303 -18.06 8.11 14.97
CA ASN A 303 -18.93 8.18 16.14
C ASN A 303 -18.43 9.25 17.10
N ARG A 304 -19.11 10.40 17.16
CA ARG A 304 -18.60 11.56 17.92
C ARG A 304 -18.52 11.33 19.42
N ALA A 305 -19.35 10.44 19.96
CA ALA A 305 -19.37 10.15 21.38
C ALA A 305 -18.10 9.41 21.83
N THR A 306 -17.51 8.58 20.97
CA THR A 306 -16.37 7.73 21.30
C THR A 306 -15.08 8.10 20.58
N GLU A 307 -15.19 8.77 19.42
CA GLU A 307 -14.09 9.03 18.51
C GLU A 307 -13.83 10.52 18.29
N GLY A 308 -14.50 11.42 19.01
CA GLY A 308 -14.31 12.87 18.83
C GLY A 308 -14.95 13.43 17.56
N SER A 309 -14.62 14.67 17.22
CA SER A 309 -15.37 15.44 16.21
C SER A 309 -14.54 15.85 15.00
N VAL A 310 -13.23 15.61 14.98
CA VAL A 310 -12.36 16.00 13.88
C VAL A 310 -11.86 14.76 13.14
N LEU A 311 -12.28 14.65 11.88
CA LEU A 311 -11.85 13.62 10.94
C LEU A 311 -10.68 14.13 10.11
N LEU A 312 -9.63 13.32 9.96
CA LEU A 312 -8.56 13.52 8.99
C LEU A 312 -8.77 12.58 7.81
N LEU A 313 -9.02 13.12 6.62
CA LEU A 313 -8.95 12.38 5.36
C LEU A 313 -7.54 12.52 4.78
N ARG A 314 -6.86 11.38 4.61
CA ARG A 314 -5.62 11.27 3.84
C ARG A 314 -6.00 10.87 2.42
N LEU A 315 -6.01 11.85 1.52
CA LEU A 315 -6.34 11.66 0.12
C LEU A 315 -5.06 11.44 -0.67
N SER A 316 -5.06 10.48 -1.58
CA SER A 316 -4.01 10.30 -2.57
C SER A 316 -4.64 10.04 -3.92
N ASN A 317 -3.96 10.46 -4.99
CA ASN A 317 -4.33 10.05 -6.33
C ASN A 317 -3.15 9.34 -7.00
N VAL A 318 -3.36 8.11 -7.43
CA VAL A 318 -2.35 7.24 -8.04
C VAL A 318 -2.68 6.87 -9.49
N SER A 319 -3.69 7.50 -10.09
CA SER A 319 -4.02 7.30 -11.50
C SER A 319 -2.91 7.75 -12.44
N VAL A 320 -2.74 7.04 -13.56
CA VAL A 320 -1.75 7.35 -14.58
C VAL A 320 -2.25 8.41 -15.57
N ASP A 321 -3.55 8.44 -15.86
CA ASP A 321 -4.14 9.26 -16.93
C ASP A 321 -5.10 10.35 -16.42
N SER A 322 -5.63 10.20 -15.20
CA SER A 322 -6.69 11.06 -14.67
C SER A 322 -6.22 12.00 -13.56
N LEU A 323 -6.94 13.12 -13.48
CA LEU A 323 -6.93 14.04 -12.34
C LEU A 323 -8.33 14.03 -11.75
N PHE A 324 -8.42 13.95 -10.42
CA PHE A 324 -9.69 13.87 -9.72
C PHE A 324 -9.90 15.08 -8.82
N SER A 325 -11.10 15.65 -8.91
CA SER A 325 -11.55 16.74 -8.06
C SER A 325 -12.69 16.23 -7.20
N VAL A 326 -12.48 16.03 -5.90
CA VAL A 326 -13.47 15.44 -4.97
C VAL A 326 -14.06 16.49 -4.03
N THR A 327 -15.32 16.29 -3.66
CA THR A 327 -16.07 17.16 -2.75
C THR A 327 -16.91 16.34 -1.77
N ALA A 328 -17.13 16.88 -0.58
CA ALA A 328 -18.09 16.36 0.39
C ALA A 328 -19.10 17.45 0.76
N LEU A 329 -20.24 17.48 0.08
CA LEU A 329 -21.21 18.57 0.23
C LEU A 329 -21.79 18.59 1.65
N GLY A 330 -21.75 19.77 2.28
CA GLY A 330 -22.19 19.96 3.67
C GLY A 330 -21.12 19.68 4.73
N LEU A 331 -19.93 19.19 4.34
CA LEU A 331 -18.79 19.02 5.24
C LEU A 331 -17.73 20.12 4.97
N PRO A 332 -17.32 20.90 5.99
CA PRO A 332 -16.26 21.87 5.84
C PRO A 332 -14.92 21.13 5.69
N MET A 333 -14.22 21.36 4.58
CA MET A 333 -12.90 20.77 4.34
C MET A 333 -11.81 21.83 4.53
N ARG A 334 -10.87 21.56 5.44
CA ARG A 334 -9.66 22.37 5.64
C ARG A 334 -8.44 21.55 5.23
N VAL A 335 -7.70 22.02 4.23
CA VAL A 335 -6.45 21.38 3.81
C VAL A 335 -5.33 21.81 4.76
N VAL A 336 -4.58 20.84 5.30
CA VAL A 336 -3.50 21.08 6.27
C VAL A 336 -2.13 20.59 5.80
N GLY A 337 -2.08 19.75 4.77
CA GLY A 337 -0.85 19.27 4.17
C GLY A 337 -1.07 18.86 2.72
N GLN A 338 0.02 18.88 1.95
CA GLN A 338 0.06 18.46 0.55
C GLN A 338 1.45 17.91 0.22
N GLY A 339 1.52 16.81 -0.52
CA GLY A 339 2.79 16.21 -0.96
C GLY A 339 3.69 15.81 0.20
N ALA A 340 3.11 15.22 1.25
CA ALA A 340 3.78 14.88 2.50
C ALA A 340 4.48 16.05 3.22
N ARG A 341 4.00 17.28 3.02
CA ARG A 341 4.49 18.48 3.71
C ARG A 341 3.34 19.24 4.36
N ILE A 342 3.58 19.72 5.57
CA ILE A 342 2.66 20.60 6.30
C ILE A 342 2.48 21.93 5.54
N LEU A 343 1.25 22.45 5.48
CA LEU A 343 0.95 23.77 4.91
C LEU A 343 1.34 24.89 5.88
N ARG A 344 2.63 25.06 6.07
CA ARG A 344 3.26 26.18 6.79
C ARG A 344 4.30 26.84 5.90
N ALA A 345 4.58 28.11 6.14
CA ALA A 345 5.69 28.78 5.45
C ALA A 345 6.99 27.97 5.63
N ASN A 346 7.68 27.69 4.52
CA ASN A 346 8.88 26.83 4.45
C ASN A 346 8.68 25.36 4.87
N GLY A 347 7.44 24.90 5.08
CA GLY A 347 7.17 23.57 5.62
C GLY A 347 7.60 23.37 7.07
N GLU A 348 7.83 24.46 7.81
CA GLU A 348 8.30 24.45 9.20
C GLU A 348 7.13 24.67 10.17
N ALA A 349 7.15 23.97 11.31
CA ALA A 349 6.11 24.09 12.34
C ALA A 349 5.90 25.54 12.82
N SER A 350 6.98 26.30 12.99
CA SER A 350 6.99 27.71 13.37
C SER A 350 6.57 28.67 12.24
N GLY A 351 6.44 28.16 11.02
CA GLY A 351 6.04 28.93 9.86
C GLY A 351 4.61 29.47 9.99
N LYS A 352 4.32 30.51 9.22
CA LYS A 352 2.95 31.04 9.09
C LYS A 352 2.02 29.92 8.59
N ASP A 353 0.85 29.77 9.22
CA ASP A 353 -0.19 28.84 8.76
C ASP A 353 -0.69 29.23 7.36
N LEU A 354 -0.55 28.31 6.40
CA LEU A 354 -1.00 28.42 5.02
C LEU A 354 -2.15 27.45 4.72
N SER A 355 -2.67 26.75 5.73
CA SER A 355 -3.89 25.96 5.60
C SER A 355 -5.05 26.82 5.11
N TYR A 356 -5.96 26.19 4.38
CA TYR A 356 -7.08 26.88 3.77
C TYR A 356 -8.32 26.00 3.74
N ASN A 357 -9.48 26.66 3.79
CA ASN A 357 -10.76 25.99 3.60
C ASN A 357 -11.08 25.88 2.12
N THR A 358 -11.66 24.76 1.72
CA THR A 358 -12.13 24.53 0.36
C THR A 358 -13.41 23.70 0.37
N SER A 359 -14.14 23.72 -0.74
CA SER A 359 -15.25 22.81 -0.99
C SER A 359 -14.88 21.69 -1.96
N VAL A 360 -13.74 21.81 -2.64
CA VAL A 360 -13.26 20.82 -3.61
C VAL A 360 -11.75 20.66 -3.46
N VAL A 361 -11.29 19.42 -3.40
CA VAL A 361 -9.86 19.08 -3.41
C VAL A 361 -9.55 18.43 -4.74
N THR A 362 -8.56 18.97 -5.45
CA THR A 362 -8.11 18.44 -6.73
C THR A 362 -6.74 17.82 -6.56
N LEU A 363 -6.58 16.57 -7.01
CA LEU A 363 -5.34 15.82 -6.96
C LEU A 363 -4.96 15.31 -8.35
N GLY A 364 -3.77 15.67 -8.81
CA GLY A 364 -3.12 15.04 -9.96
C GLY A 364 -2.62 13.62 -9.64
N GLY A 365 -2.36 12.83 -10.66
CA GLY A 365 -1.69 11.55 -10.50
C GLY A 365 -0.33 11.73 -9.81
N GLY A 366 -0.09 10.99 -8.73
CA GLY A 366 1.12 11.09 -7.93
C GLY A 366 1.06 12.05 -6.75
N GLU A 367 -0.08 12.69 -6.48
CA GLU A 367 -0.24 13.69 -5.42
C GLU A 367 -0.96 13.15 -4.17
N THR A 368 -0.64 13.76 -3.02
CA THR A 368 -1.30 13.49 -1.73
C THR A 368 -1.76 14.78 -1.08
N THR A 369 -2.83 14.71 -0.29
CA THR A 369 -3.38 15.86 0.46
C THR A 369 -4.03 15.38 1.75
N GLU A 370 -3.77 16.08 2.85
CA GLU A 370 -4.44 15.85 4.13
C GLU A 370 -5.51 16.91 4.39
N VAL A 371 -6.74 16.45 4.63
CA VAL A 371 -7.92 17.28 4.79
C VAL A 371 -8.55 17.01 6.15
N GLN A 372 -8.68 18.04 6.96
CA GLN A 372 -9.46 18.00 8.20
C GLN A 372 -10.92 18.36 7.93
N ILE A 373 -11.82 17.62 8.55
CA ILE A 373 -13.25 17.89 8.59
C ILE A 373 -13.66 17.98 10.06
N ASP A 374 -13.99 19.19 10.49
CA ASP A 374 -14.57 19.42 11.81
C ASP A 374 -16.10 19.22 11.75
N THR A 375 -16.56 18.16 12.40
CA THR A 375 -17.97 17.76 12.42
C THR A 375 -18.75 18.38 13.60
N THR A 376 -18.11 19.28 14.35
CA THR A 376 -18.75 19.96 15.48
C THR A 376 -19.93 20.80 14.99
N GLY A 377 -21.10 20.55 15.55
CA GLY A 377 -22.34 21.26 15.18
C GLY A 377 -22.97 20.79 13.87
N LEU A 378 -22.38 19.83 13.16
CA LEU A 378 -23.02 19.21 11.99
C LEU A 378 -24.08 18.18 12.43
N PRO A 379 -25.22 18.08 11.72
CA PRO A 379 -26.19 17.01 11.95
C PRO A 379 -25.56 15.63 11.78
N ALA A 380 -26.00 14.67 12.60
CA ALA A 380 -25.72 13.27 12.34
C ALA A 380 -26.39 12.85 11.03
N GLY A 381 -25.75 11.94 10.28
CA GLY A 381 -26.25 11.46 9.00
C GLY A 381 -25.15 11.01 8.05
N THR A 382 -25.57 10.60 6.86
CA THR A 382 -24.68 10.20 5.78
C THR A 382 -24.42 11.37 4.85
N TYR A 383 -23.15 11.66 4.63
CA TYR A 383 -22.64 12.62 3.66
C TYR A 383 -21.90 11.83 2.57
N PHE A 384 -21.82 12.38 1.36
CA PHE A 384 -21.14 11.72 0.26
C PHE A 384 -19.85 12.45 -0.07
N LEU A 385 -18.74 11.71 -0.16
CA LEU A 385 -17.52 12.17 -0.81
C LEU A 385 -17.52 11.64 -2.24
N TYR A 386 -17.48 12.52 -3.23
CA TYR A 386 -17.60 12.11 -4.63
C TYR A 386 -16.82 13.03 -5.56
N THR A 387 -16.48 12.53 -6.74
CA THR A 387 -15.85 13.33 -7.79
C THR A 387 -16.82 14.34 -8.41
N THR A 388 -16.35 15.56 -8.58
CA THR A 388 -17.07 16.64 -9.28
C THR A 388 -17.05 16.45 -10.80
N ASN A 389 -16.20 15.56 -11.33
CA ASN A 389 -16.32 15.09 -12.71
C ASN A 389 -17.40 14.01 -12.78
N LEU A 390 -18.63 14.42 -13.06
CA LEU A 390 -19.81 13.56 -12.96
C LEU A 390 -19.78 12.33 -13.88
N ASN A 391 -18.99 12.36 -14.96
CA ASN A 391 -18.80 11.20 -15.83
C ASN A 391 -18.11 10.03 -15.11
N TYR A 392 -17.45 10.29 -13.99
CA TYR A 392 -16.78 9.29 -13.15
C TYR A 392 -17.61 8.91 -11.92
N LEU A 393 -18.90 9.26 -11.86
CA LEU A 393 -19.85 8.72 -10.87
C LEU A 393 -20.52 7.42 -11.33
N SER A 394 -20.18 6.95 -12.53
CA SER A 394 -20.50 5.63 -13.07
C SER A 394 -19.28 5.09 -13.82
N ASN A 395 -19.25 3.79 -14.09
CA ASN A 395 -18.22 3.17 -14.91
C ASN A 395 -18.67 3.18 -16.38
N GLY A 396 -18.51 4.31 -17.05
CA GLY A 396 -19.01 4.47 -18.42
C GLY A 396 -20.55 4.44 -18.48
N ALA A 397 -21.12 3.45 -19.17
CA ALA A 397 -22.56 3.31 -19.35
C ALA A 397 -23.26 2.45 -18.27
N GLU A 398 -22.51 1.95 -17.29
CA GLU A 398 -23.02 1.08 -16.23
C GLU A 398 -23.85 1.84 -15.18
N ASP A 399 -24.87 1.18 -14.63
CA ASP A 399 -25.71 1.71 -13.54
C ASP A 399 -24.96 1.75 -12.19
N PHE A 400 -23.93 0.91 -12.05
CA PHE A 400 -23.06 0.82 -10.86
C PHE A 400 -21.63 1.20 -11.24
N GLY A 401 -20.95 1.89 -10.32
CA GLY A 401 -19.56 2.27 -10.50
C GLY A 401 -19.21 3.65 -10.01
N GLY A 402 -17.97 4.03 -10.29
CA GLY A 402 -17.49 5.39 -10.11
C GLY A 402 -17.03 5.75 -8.71
N MET A 403 -16.47 6.96 -8.65
CA MET A 403 -15.76 7.55 -7.53
C MET A 403 -16.73 8.32 -6.63
N MET A 404 -17.42 7.54 -5.80
CA MET A 404 -18.28 8.03 -4.72
C MET A 404 -18.13 7.10 -3.51
N THR A 405 -18.15 7.66 -2.31
CA THR A 405 -18.23 6.91 -1.06
C THR A 405 -19.02 7.71 -0.02
N GLU A 406 -19.27 7.08 1.13
CA GLU A 406 -20.05 7.65 2.23
C GLU A 406 -19.15 8.04 3.42
N ILE A 407 -19.49 9.18 4.03
CA ILE A 407 -18.98 9.64 5.33
C ILE A 407 -20.18 9.67 6.29
N VAL A 408 -20.24 8.70 7.20
CA VAL A 408 -21.33 8.52 8.15
C VAL A 408 -20.94 9.13 9.50
N ILE A 409 -21.65 10.17 9.92
CA ILE A 409 -21.45 10.84 11.22
C ILE A 409 -22.56 10.40 12.17
N ASN A 410 -22.18 9.76 13.27
CA ASN A 410 -23.06 9.38 14.37
C ASN A 410 -22.92 10.38 15.54
#